data_AF-A0A7K0PVM3-F1
#
_entry.id   AF-A0A7K0PVM3-F1
#
_cell.length_a   1.000
_cell.length_b   1.000
_cell.length_c   1.000
_cell.angle_alpha   90.00
_cell.angle_beta   90.00
_cell.angle_gamma   90.00
#
_symmetry.space_group_name_H-M   'P 1'
#
loop_
_entity.id
_entity.type
_entity.pdbx_description
1 polymer ?
#
loop_
_entity_poly.entity_id
_entity_poly.type
_entity_poly.pdbx_seq_one_letter_code
_entity_poly.pdbx_strand_id
1 'polypeptide(L)'
;MSTPRDGSGGFDDRPEDQRGWSEPSHLGDGSTGSDRPADQPADRAADRGWEPPGWSLPDAAPDRPAQQPPAQAQPPAQDWEATPPPAPQQGWESHRAEPQQWDAPQTHEAPPQEEKRGGVLGGLFGRGPRKLSEVQQQFLPKGGGSQDLAAWGQAYGWTASDGTGPEDAVLVELTRSAPVRPAKSEVPSNVLRGRADGLDLVAFDIVSPYGRGWVATHAVTAAPVLGQLPGFRLTPARFWRHGTGGLLQLPSGDPEFDTRWVLLAAEDSPQLRRVVEDPVVRQALLGSDDGDELWSAVGFVAAIRPDGHRPLLVEHHARILAAVGAALGSHR
;
A
#
# COMPACT_ATOMS: atom_id res chain seq x y z
N MET A 1 -68.16 -32.68 7.65
CA MET A 1 -67.89 -34.06 7.18
C MET A 1 -66.84 -34.01 6.09
N SER A 2 -65.81 -34.85 6.24
CA SER A 2 -64.84 -35.46 5.30
C SER A 2 -64.42 -34.77 3.98
N THR A 3 -63.11 -34.64 3.83
CA THR A 3 -62.31 -34.50 2.58
C THR A 3 -62.28 -35.80 1.76
N PRO A 4 -61.86 -35.78 0.46
CA PRO A 4 -60.47 -36.17 0.13
C PRO A 4 -59.81 -35.43 -1.06
N ARG A 5 -58.50 -35.73 -1.16
CA ARG A 5 -57.36 -35.32 -2.01
C ARG A 5 -57.50 -35.45 -3.54
N ASP A 6 -56.67 -34.65 -4.24
CA ASP A 6 -55.85 -34.91 -5.47
C ASP A 6 -55.91 -33.66 -6.40
N GLY A 7 -54.86 -33.15 -7.03
CA GLY A 7 -53.46 -33.52 -7.18
C GLY A 7 -52.86 -32.69 -8.34
N SER A 8 -51.66 -32.13 -8.14
CA SER A 8 -50.58 -31.82 -9.12
C SER A 8 -49.70 -30.73 -8.51
N GLY A 9 -48.37 -30.80 -8.48
CA GLY A 9 -47.43 -31.71 -9.10
C GLY A 9 -46.13 -30.93 -9.36
N GLY A 10 -45.02 -31.41 -8.78
CA GLY A 10 -43.66 -31.22 -9.30
C GLY A 10 -43.02 -29.84 -9.20
N PHE A 11 -42.30 -29.58 -8.11
CA PHE A 11 -41.13 -28.71 -8.08
C PHE A 11 -39.93 -29.58 -7.69
N ASP A 12 -39.41 -30.33 -8.66
CA ASP A 12 -38.10 -30.98 -8.58
C ASP A 12 -37.69 -31.39 -9.99
N ASP A 13 -36.97 -30.50 -10.66
CA ASP A 13 -36.10 -30.80 -11.80
C ASP A 13 -34.93 -29.82 -11.73
N ARG A 14 -33.96 -30.14 -10.87
CA ARG A 14 -32.64 -29.51 -10.85
C ARG A 14 -31.65 -30.53 -11.42
N PRO A 15 -31.24 -30.40 -12.69
CA PRO A 15 -30.26 -31.31 -13.26
C PRO A 15 -28.87 -31.09 -12.65
N GLU A 16 -28.20 -32.22 -12.50
CA GLU A 16 -26.89 -32.46 -11.92
C GLU A 16 -25.78 -31.73 -12.67
N ASP A 17 -25.18 -30.71 -12.05
CA ASP A 17 -23.84 -30.22 -12.43
C ASP A 17 -23.01 -29.94 -11.16
N GLN A 18 -22.98 -30.94 -10.27
CA GLN A 18 -21.85 -31.17 -9.38
C GLN A 18 -20.84 -32.03 -10.12
N ARG A 19 -19.95 -31.41 -10.91
CA ARG A 19 -18.72 -32.06 -11.37
C ARG A 19 -17.55 -31.44 -10.63
N GLY A 20 -17.04 -32.23 -9.69
CA GLY A 20 -15.79 -31.96 -9.01
C GLY A 20 -14.66 -31.75 -10.01
N TRP A 21 -13.74 -30.89 -9.59
CA TRP A 21 -12.42 -30.72 -10.20
C TRP A 21 -11.83 -32.10 -10.53
N SER A 22 -11.57 -32.35 -11.82
CA SER A 22 -10.92 -33.57 -12.30
C SER A 22 -9.47 -33.24 -12.62
N GLU A 23 -8.56 -33.94 -11.96
CA GLU A 23 -7.12 -33.83 -12.13
C GLU A 23 -6.71 -34.37 -13.52
N PRO A 24 -5.93 -33.64 -14.33
CA PRO A 24 -5.67 -34.06 -15.70
C PRO A 24 -4.60 -35.16 -15.80
N SER A 25 -4.90 -36.17 -16.61
CA SER A 25 -4.20 -37.46 -16.75
C SER A 25 -2.95 -37.40 -17.63
N HIS A 26 -1.95 -36.57 -17.30
CA HIS A 26 -0.69 -36.51 -18.06
C HIS A 26 0.59 -36.81 -17.29
N LEU A 27 0.48 -37.47 -16.13
CA LEU A 27 1.60 -38.25 -15.60
C LEU A 27 1.51 -39.67 -16.18
N GLY A 28 2.10 -39.80 -17.38
CA GLY A 28 2.19 -41.05 -18.11
C GLY A 28 2.90 -42.12 -17.28
N ASP A 29 2.20 -43.23 -17.12
CA ASP A 29 2.74 -44.51 -16.71
C ASP A 29 3.58 -45.06 -17.88
N GLY A 30 4.87 -45.28 -17.65
CA GLY A 30 5.84 -45.62 -18.69
C GLY A 30 6.92 -46.53 -18.14
N SER A 31 6.55 -47.77 -17.84
CA SER A 31 7.51 -48.86 -17.64
C SER A 31 8.29 -49.15 -18.92
N THR A 32 9.62 -49.20 -18.82
CA THR A 32 10.46 -50.00 -19.73
C THR A 32 11.61 -50.60 -18.93
N GLY A 33 11.66 -51.93 -18.91
CA GLY A 33 12.77 -52.71 -18.38
C GLY A 33 14.01 -52.64 -19.27
N SER A 34 15.14 -52.89 -18.60
CA SER A 34 16.36 -53.59 -19.05
C SER A 34 16.81 -53.46 -20.50
N ASP A 35 17.95 -52.80 -20.71
CA ASP A 35 19.19 -53.50 -21.07
C ASP A 35 20.44 -52.61 -20.87
N ARG A 36 21.44 -53.17 -20.18
CA ARG A 36 22.74 -52.56 -19.90
C ARG A 36 23.80 -53.41 -20.60
N PRO A 37 24.85 -52.80 -21.16
CA PRO A 37 26.18 -53.21 -20.70
C PRO A 37 27.09 -52.02 -20.35
N ALA A 38 28.07 -52.33 -19.50
CA ALA A 38 29.01 -51.44 -18.82
C ALA A 38 30.08 -50.85 -19.74
N ASP A 39 30.56 -49.63 -19.45
CA ASP A 39 31.85 -49.38 -18.78
C ASP A 39 32.20 -47.87 -18.77
N GLN A 40 32.93 -47.47 -17.72
CA GLN A 40 33.75 -46.24 -17.54
C GLN A 40 33.25 -45.06 -16.69
N PRO A 41 34.20 -44.39 -15.98
CA PRO A 41 34.05 -44.02 -14.59
C PRO A 41 33.68 -42.55 -14.37
N ALA A 42 33.24 -42.29 -13.15
CA ALA A 42 32.82 -40.99 -12.63
C ALA A 42 33.97 -39.97 -12.59
N ASP A 43 33.74 -38.82 -13.22
CA ASP A 43 34.29 -37.55 -12.76
C ASP A 43 33.14 -36.61 -12.39
N ARG A 44 33.13 -36.25 -11.10
CA ARG A 44 32.23 -35.27 -10.50
C ARG A 44 32.52 -33.90 -11.09
N ALA A 45 31.60 -33.37 -11.89
CA ALA A 45 31.46 -31.93 -12.10
C ALA A 45 30.10 -31.52 -11.56
N ALA A 46 30.14 -30.63 -10.57
CA ALA A 46 29.01 -30.13 -9.82
C ALA A 46 27.94 -29.46 -10.70
N ASP A 47 26.71 -29.55 -10.21
CA ASP A 47 25.48 -28.90 -10.66
C ASP A 47 25.70 -27.54 -11.36
N ARG A 48 25.52 -27.52 -12.68
CA ARG A 48 25.16 -26.30 -13.42
C ARG A 48 23.73 -26.46 -13.90
N GLY A 49 22.82 -25.70 -13.27
CA GLY A 49 21.45 -25.56 -13.72
C GLY A 49 21.38 -25.03 -15.16
N TRP A 50 20.26 -25.30 -15.82
CA TRP A 50 20.01 -24.88 -17.20
C TRP A 50 20.23 -23.36 -17.37
N GLU A 51 21.10 -22.97 -18.31
CA GLU A 51 21.32 -21.58 -18.72
C GLU A 51 20.94 -21.42 -20.21
N PRO A 52 20.16 -20.40 -20.59
CA PRO A 52 19.78 -20.19 -21.98
C PRO A 52 20.97 -19.73 -22.85
N PRO A 53 20.96 -20.01 -24.17
CA PRO A 53 22.04 -19.60 -25.07
C PRO A 53 22.22 -18.07 -25.07
N GLY A 54 23.43 -17.60 -24.78
CA GLY A 54 23.80 -16.17 -24.80
C GLY A 54 23.99 -15.51 -23.43
N TRP A 55 23.89 -16.25 -22.33
CA TRP A 55 24.04 -15.73 -20.96
C TRP A 55 25.37 -16.07 -20.27
N SER A 56 26.35 -16.60 -21.00
CA SER A 56 27.67 -16.87 -20.44
C SER A 56 28.43 -15.56 -20.17
N LEU A 57 28.48 -15.15 -18.90
CA LEU A 57 29.38 -14.10 -18.46
C LEU A 57 30.84 -14.57 -18.61
N PRO A 58 31.77 -13.73 -19.07
CA PRO A 58 33.18 -14.09 -19.08
C PRO A 58 33.70 -14.25 -17.65
N ASP A 59 34.56 -15.24 -17.42
CA ASP A 59 35.25 -15.43 -16.15
C ASP A 59 35.97 -14.14 -15.75
N ALA A 60 35.71 -13.68 -14.52
CA ALA A 60 36.33 -12.48 -13.99
C ALA A 60 37.86 -12.67 -13.93
N ALA A 61 38.59 -11.98 -14.81
CA ALA A 61 40.05 -12.00 -14.81
C ALA A 61 40.59 -11.38 -13.51
N PRO A 62 41.47 -12.06 -12.76
CA PRO A 62 42.21 -11.45 -11.67
C PRO A 62 43.47 -10.82 -12.27
N ASP A 63 43.49 -9.49 -12.38
CA ASP A 63 44.69 -8.67 -12.19
C ASP A 63 44.40 -7.20 -12.51
N ARG A 64 44.25 -6.39 -11.47
CA ARG A 64 44.48 -4.96 -11.54
C ARG A 64 45.51 -4.60 -10.47
N PRO A 65 46.66 -3.99 -10.82
CA PRO A 65 47.61 -3.54 -9.82
C PRO A 65 46.95 -2.49 -8.92
N ALA A 66 47.16 -2.62 -7.61
CA ALA A 66 46.62 -1.72 -6.61
C ALA A 66 47.07 -0.27 -6.89
N GLN A 67 46.13 0.56 -7.31
CA GLN A 67 46.31 2.02 -7.24
C GLN A 67 46.15 2.42 -5.76
N GLN A 68 47.22 2.94 -5.18
CA GLN A 68 47.18 3.63 -3.89
C GLN A 68 46.13 4.74 -3.93
N PRO A 69 45.22 4.82 -2.94
CA PRO A 69 44.36 5.99 -2.78
C PRO A 69 45.21 7.24 -2.50
N PRO A 70 44.87 8.41 -3.06
CA PRO A 70 45.49 9.66 -2.63
C PRO A 70 45.20 9.90 -1.14
N ALA A 71 46.22 10.37 -0.42
CA ALA A 71 46.13 10.68 1.00
C ALA A 71 44.94 11.62 1.28
N GLN A 72 43.98 11.13 2.06
CA GLN A 72 42.92 11.98 2.62
C GLN A 72 43.57 12.96 3.59
N ALA A 73 43.39 14.26 3.31
CA ALA A 73 43.71 15.31 4.27
C ALA A 73 42.90 15.08 5.54
N GLN A 74 43.59 14.95 6.67
CA GLN A 74 42.95 14.83 7.98
C GLN A 74 42.16 16.12 8.29
N PRO A 75 40.88 16.02 8.69
CA PRO A 75 40.18 17.16 9.27
C PRO A 75 40.86 17.55 10.60
N PRO A 76 40.88 18.84 10.97
CA PRO A 76 41.49 19.27 12.23
C PRO A 76 40.75 18.62 13.41
N ALA A 77 41.55 18.09 14.35
CA ALA A 77 41.08 17.52 15.61
C ALA A 77 40.25 18.56 16.37
N GLN A 78 38.97 18.25 16.61
CA GLN A 78 38.16 18.95 17.58
C GLN A 78 38.32 18.24 18.93
N ASP A 79 38.97 18.93 19.85
CA ASP A 79 39.06 18.58 21.27
C ASP A 79 37.64 18.60 21.88
N TRP A 80 37.09 17.42 22.16
CA TRP A 80 36.06 17.25 23.17
C TRP A 80 36.68 16.51 24.35
N GLU A 81 36.82 17.20 25.46
CA GLU A 81 37.22 16.63 26.73
C GLU A 81 36.10 15.75 27.31
N ALA A 82 36.52 14.54 27.70
CA ALA A 82 36.03 13.68 28.76
C ALA A 82 34.68 14.01 29.45
N THR A 83 33.72 13.11 29.29
CA THR A 83 32.87 12.68 30.41
C THR A 83 32.79 11.14 30.39
N PRO A 84 33.19 10.44 31.47
CA PRO A 84 33.19 8.98 31.49
C PRO A 84 31.76 8.42 31.59
N PRO A 85 31.47 7.22 31.06
CA PRO A 85 30.18 6.57 31.22
C PRO A 85 29.99 6.09 32.68
N PRO A 86 28.75 6.10 33.22
CA PRO A 86 28.49 5.42 34.48
C PRO A 86 28.65 3.91 34.32
N ALA A 87 29.23 3.28 35.34
CA ALA A 87 29.48 1.85 35.42
C ALA A 87 28.17 1.01 35.47
N PRO A 88 28.20 -0.25 35.01
CA PRO A 88 27.05 -1.15 35.08
C PRO A 88 26.86 -1.64 36.52
N GLN A 89 25.75 -1.28 37.17
CA GLN A 89 25.32 -1.95 38.40
C GLN A 89 24.49 -3.19 38.05
N GLN A 90 25.12 -4.35 38.28
CA GLN A 90 24.44 -5.62 38.49
C GLN A 90 23.69 -5.60 39.83
N GLY A 91 22.55 -6.28 39.85
CA GLY A 91 22.06 -6.95 41.06
C GLY A 91 20.65 -6.57 41.49
N TRP A 92 19.65 -7.28 40.96
CA TRP A 92 18.80 -8.16 41.79
C TRP A 92 17.92 -9.02 40.89
N GLU A 93 18.18 -10.33 40.94
CA GLU A 93 17.27 -11.38 40.52
C GLU A 93 16.05 -11.42 41.44
N SER A 94 14.99 -12.08 40.96
CA SER A 94 13.78 -12.50 41.68
C SER A 94 12.66 -11.47 41.71
N HIS A 95 11.68 -11.60 40.81
CA HIS A 95 10.45 -12.31 41.15
C HIS A 95 9.74 -12.79 39.87
N ARG A 96 9.56 -14.12 39.87
CA ARG A 96 8.79 -14.95 38.96
C ARG A 96 7.35 -14.43 38.89
N ALA A 97 6.88 -14.01 37.70
CA ALA A 97 5.47 -13.74 37.48
C ALA A 97 4.76 -15.08 37.18
N GLU A 98 4.01 -15.60 38.14
CA GLU A 98 3.02 -16.65 37.91
C GLU A 98 1.80 -16.04 37.19
N PRO A 99 1.22 -16.72 36.18
CA PRO A 99 -0.02 -16.27 35.56
C PRO A 99 -1.22 -16.63 36.47
N GLN A 100 -1.87 -15.62 37.04
CA GLN A 100 -3.10 -15.81 37.82
C GLN A 100 -4.31 -16.04 36.90
N GLN A 101 -4.70 -17.31 36.91
CA GLN A 101 -5.99 -17.93 36.68
C GLN A 101 -7.24 -17.04 36.90
N TRP A 102 -8.08 -16.96 35.88
CA TRP A 102 -9.46 -16.46 35.92
C TRP A 102 -10.42 -17.55 36.44
N ASP A 103 -11.20 -17.23 37.48
CA ASP A 103 -12.49 -17.80 37.94
C ASP A 103 -12.69 -17.25 39.38
N ALA A 104 -13.78 -16.65 39.87
CA ALA A 104 -15.22 -16.61 39.58
C ALA A 104 -15.84 -15.38 40.35
N PRO A 105 -17.18 -15.15 40.35
CA PRO A 105 -17.81 -13.83 40.60
C PRO A 105 -18.39 -13.58 42.01
N GLN A 106 -19.00 -12.38 42.19
CA GLN A 106 -19.90 -11.88 43.27
C GLN A 106 -19.20 -11.11 44.42
N THR A 107 -19.71 -10.04 45.05
CA THR A 107 -20.96 -9.23 45.02
C THR A 107 -20.72 -7.98 45.90
N HIS A 108 -21.42 -6.87 45.62
CA HIS A 108 -21.86 -5.76 46.50
C HIS A 108 -21.05 -5.37 47.75
N GLU A 109 -20.62 -4.11 47.84
CA GLU A 109 -21.11 -3.12 48.83
C GLU A 109 -20.35 -1.78 48.69
N ALA A 110 -21.10 -0.68 48.70
CA ALA A 110 -20.57 0.68 48.80
C ALA A 110 -20.65 1.18 50.25
N PRO A 111 -19.69 2.02 50.69
CA PRO A 111 -19.97 3.01 51.72
C PRO A 111 -19.51 4.44 51.34
N PRO A 112 -19.90 5.47 52.13
CA PRO A 112 -20.25 6.80 51.64
C PRO A 112 -19.12 7.84 51.72
N GLN A 113 -19.40 8.99 51.11
CA GLN A 113 -18.64 10.24 51.21
C GLN A 113 -18.52 10.72 52.65
N GLU A 114 -17.33 11.19 53.04
CA GLU A 114 -17.17 12.20 54.09
C GLU A 114 -16.02 13.15 53.73
N GLU A 115 -16.35 14.44 53.69
CA GLU A 115 -15.41 15.55 53.58
C GLU A 115 -14.57 15.67 54.86
N LYS A 116 -13.27 15.90 54.74
CA LYS A 116 -12.54 16.78 55.67
C LYS A 116 -11.26 17.35 55.07
N ARG A 117 -11.32 18.67 54.95
CA ARG A 117 -10.29 19.72 54.85
C ARG A 117 -8.89 19.36 55.34
N GLY A 118 -7.89 19.82 54.59
CA GLY A 118 -6.72 20.51 55.15
C GLY A 118 -5.37 20.11 54.55
N GLY A 119 -4.71 21.03 53.85
CA GLY A 119 -3.28 20.90 53.52
C GLY A 119 -2.82 21.74 52.33
N VAL A 120 -2.44 23.00 52.60
CA VAL A 120 -1.80 23.93 51.65
C VAL A 120 -0.29 23.68 51.68
N LEU A 121 0.34 23.48 50.50
CA LEU A 121 1.74 23.78 50.08
C LEU A 121 2.39 22.67 49.23
N GLY A 122 2.74 22.98 47.97
CA GLY A 122 3.74 22.25 47.18
C GLY A 122 3.30 21.83 45.78
N GLY A 123 3.46 22.70 44.77
CA GLY A 123 3.44 22.28 43.36
C GLY A 123 4.77 21.65 42.93
N LEU A 124 4.75 20.86 41.85
CA LEU A 124 5.65 20.90 40.67
C LEU A 124 5.73 19.52 39.94
N PHE A 125 4.88 19.39 38.91
CA PHE A 125 5.08 18.64 37.65
C PHE A 125 4.91 17.11 37.56
N GLY A 126 3.67 16.64 37.79
CA GLY A 126 3.11 15.51 37.04
C GLY A 126 2.26 16.02 35.88
N ARG A 127 2.86 16.49 34.78
CA ARG A 127 2.10 16.94 33.60
C ARG A 127 1.73 15.70 32.76
N GLY A 128 0.63 15.05 33.13
CA GLY A 128 -0.03 14.12 32.20
C GLY A 128 -0.33 14.84 30.86
N PRO A 129 -0.36 14.12 29.73
CA PRO A 129 -0.57 14.73 28.42
C PRO A 129 -1.84 15.58 28.46
N ARG A 130 -1.71 16.88 28.15
CA ARG A 130 -2.84 17.80 28.10
C ARG A 130 -3.82 17.28 27.07
N LYS A 131 -5.08 17.06 27.46
CA LYS A 131 -6.18 16.87 26.51
C LYS A 131 -6.23 18.10 25.61
N LEU A 132 -6.05 17.89 24.32
CA LEU A 132 -6.18 18.94 23.32
C LEU A 132 -7.61 19.49 23.36
N SER A 133 -7.74 20.80 23.23
CA SER A 133 -9.05 21.45 23.12
C SER A 133 -9.84 20.90 21.92
N GLU A 134 -11.17 20.98 21.92
CA GLU A 134 -12.00 20.54 20.79
C GLU A 134 -11.58 21.20 19.47
N VAL A 135 -11.19 22.47 19.54
CA VAL A 135 -10.64 23.22 18.43
C VAL A 135 -9.33 22.60 17.94
N GLN A 136 -8.39 22.27 18.82
CA GLN A 136 -7.14 21.59 18.44
C GLN A 136 -7.35 20.17 17.92
N GLN A 137 -8.40 19.48 18.35
CA GLN A 137 -8.75 18.15 17.84
C GLN A 137 -9.28 18.20 16.40
N GLN A 138 -9.89 19.31 15.99
CA GLN A 138 -10.32 19.52 14.60
C GLN A 138 -9.14 19.69 13.64
N PHE A 139 -8.04 20.27 14.12
CA PHE A 139 -6.80 20.50 13.34
C PHE A 139 -5.80 19.36 13.43
N LEU A 140 -6.11 18.29 14.18
CA LEU A 140 -5.25 17.12 14.22
C LEU A 140 -5.47 16.28 12.95
N PRO A 141 -4.39 15.81 12.31
CA PRO A 141 -4.50 14.84 11.25
C PRO A 141 -5.28 13.61 11.76
N LYS A 142 -6.34 13.24 11.03
CA LYS A 142 -7.18 12.07 11.32
C LYS A 142 -6.52 10.82 10.72
N GLY A 143 -6.62 9.68 11.41
CA GLY A 143 -5.98 8.41 11.00
C GLY A 143 -4.55 8.29 11.55
N GLY A 144 -4.35 7.42 12.55
CA GLY A 144 -3.04 7.20 13.18
C GLY A 144 -1.99 6.65 12.22
N GLY A 145 -0.73 7.05 12.42
CA GLY A 145 0.43 6.72 11.56
C GLY A 145 1.08 7.94 10.88
N SER A 146 0.41 9.11 10.92
CA SER A 146 0.80 10.31 10.17
C SER A 146 2.06 11.04 10.64
N GLN A 147 2.57 10.77 11.86
CA GLN A 147 3.76 11.47 12.35
C GLN A 147 5.00 11.14 11.52
N ASP A 148 5.15 9.90 11.06
CA ASP A 148 6.27 9.49 10.21
C ASP A 148 6.15 10.11 8.82
N LEU A 149 4.94 10.15 8.26
CA LEU A 149 4.68 10.72 6.94
C LEU A 149 4.87 12.24 6.92
N ALA A 150 4.35 12.97 7.92
CA ALA A 150 4.51 14.41 8.01
C ALA A 150 5.97 14.82 8.27
N ALA A 151 6.69 14.08 9.11
CA ALA A 151 8.11 14.30 9.35
C ALA A 151 8.95 14.01 8.10
N TRP A 152 8.65 12.92 7.38
CA TRP A 152 9.24 12.63 6.07
C TRP A 152 8.97 13.78 5.11
N GLY A 153 7.70 14.20 4.96
CA GLY A 153 7.33 15.28 4.05
C GLY A 153 8.12 16.55 4.32
N GLN A 154 8.19 16.97 5.59
CA GLN A 154 8.98 18.12 6.01
C GLN A 154 10.47 17.99 5.63
N ALA A 155 11.08 16.80 5.81
CA ALA A 155 12.47 16.55 5.47
C ALA A 155 12.77 16.72 3.96
N TYR A 156 11.77 16.50 3.10
CA TYR A 156 11.86 16.66 1.65
C TYR A 156 11.22 17.97 1.14
N GLY A 157 10.89 18.91 2.03
CA GLY A 157 10.33 20.22 1.66
C GLY A 157 8.86 20.18 1.24
N TRP A 158 8.13 19.11 1.57
CA TRP A 158 6.68 19.04 1.41
C TRP A 158 5.98 19.80 2.52
N THR A 159 4.84 20.40 2.20
CA THR A 159 3.98 21.15 3.11
C THR A 159 2.81 20.28 3.56
N ALA A 160 2.61 20.18 4.87
CA ALA A 160 1.50 19.42 5.46
C ALA A 160 0.27 20.32 5.70
N SER A 161 -0.92 19.75 5.51
CA SER A 161 -2.22 20.29 5.91
C SER A 161 -3.06 19.18 6.55
N ASP A 162 -4.03 19.55 7.37
CA ASP A 162 -4.99 18.62 7.96
C ASP A 162 -6.13 18.23 7.00
N GLY A 163 -6.19 18.83 5.81
CA GLY A 163 -7.21 18.55 4.79
C GLY A 163 -8.51 19.34 4.96
N THR A 164 -8.55 20.32 5.88
CA THR A 164 -9.75 21.12 6.17
C THR A 164 -9.70 22.55 5.62
N GLY A 165 -8.55 22.99 5.09
CA GLY A 165 -8.36 24.31 4.52
C GLY A 165 -9.10 24.53 3.19
N PRO A 166 -9.38 25.78 2.78
CA PRO A 166 -10.00 26.09 1.49
C PRO A 166 -9.27 25.51 0.27
N GLU A 167 -7.94 25.44 0.34
CA GLU A 167 -7.07 24.82 -0.68
C GLU A 167 -7.29 23.31 -0.85
N ASP A 168 -7.86 22.66 0.17
CA ASP A 168 -8.11 21.21 0.19
C ASP A 168 -9.56 20.87 -0.22
N ALA A 169 -10.40 21.87 -0.49
CA ALA A 169 -11.79 21.65 -0.92
C ALA A 169 -11.90 20.77 -2.17
N VAL A 170 -10.96 20.91 -3.13
CA VAL A 170 -10.91 20.07 -4.33
C VAL A 170 -10.59 18.60 -4.02
N LEU A 171 -9.90 18.31 -2.92
CA LEU A 171 -9.59 16.94 -2.50
C LEU A 171 -10.85 16.19 -2.05
N VAL A 172 -11.86 16.91 -1.56
CA VAL A 172 -13.17 16.32 -1.23
C VAL A 172 -13.88 15.85 -2.51
N GLU A 173 -13.81 16.64 -3.58
CA GLU A 173 -14.39 16.26 -4.88
C GLU A 173 -13.62 15.09 -5.52
N LEU A 174 -12.29 15.14 -5.47
CA LEU A 174 -11.43 14.04 -5.92
C LEU A 174 -11.73 12.74 -5.14
N THR A 175 -11.86 12.82 -3.82
CA THR A 175 -12.24 11.69 -2.96
C THR A 175 -13.58 11.09 -3.38
N ARG A 176 -14.60 11.92 -3.60
CA ARG A 176 -15.93 11.46 -4.03
C ARG A 176 -15.92 10.80 -5.41
N SER A 177 -14.99 11.16 -6.27
CA SER A 177 -14.81 10.55 -7.59
C SER A 177 -14.05 9.22 -7.57
N ALA A 178 -13.45 8.85 -6.43
CA ALA A 178 -12.54 7.73 -6.34
C ALA A 178 -13.23 6.40 -6.74
N PRO A 179 -12.52 5.48 -7.41
CA PRO A 179 -13.04 4.19 -7.84
C PRO A 179 -13.66 3.33 -6.72
N VAL A 180 -13.20 3.53 -5.49
CA VAL A 180 -13.62 2.81 -4.29
C VAL A 180 -14.95 3.32 -3.71
N ARG A 181 -15.52 4.39 -4.26
CA ARG A 181 -16.82 5.00 -3.88
C ARG A 181 -16.95 5.22 -2.37
N PRO A 182 -16.13 6.14 -1.80
CA PRO A 182 -16.12 6.38 -0.37
C PRO A 182 -17.48 6.84 0.16
N ALA A 183 -17.78 6.50 1.42
CA ALA A 183 -19.00 6.94 2.09
C ALA A 183 -18.97 8.45 2.36
N LYS A 184 -20.15 9.07 2.55
CA LYS A 184 -20.24 10.53 2.81
C LYS A 184 -19.49 11.01 4.06
N SER A 185 -19.29 10.12 5.03
CA SER A 185 -18.54 10.39 6.26
C SER A 185 -17.03 10.30 6.07
N GLU A 186 -16.56 9.77 4.95
CA GLU A 186 -15.15 9.62 4.64
C GLU A 186 -14.63 10.90 4.00
N VAL A 187 -13.46 11.34 4.47
CA VAL A 187 -12.90 12.65 4.13
C VAL A 187 -11.40 12.54 3.86
N PRO A 188 -10.82 13.46 3.06
CA PRO A 188 -9.38 13.58 2.96
C PRO A 188 -8.78 14.02 4.30
N SER A 189 -7.58 13.53 4.62
CA SER A 189 -6.79 13.85 5.81
C SER A 189 -5.30 13.58 5.51
N ASN A 190 -4.41 13.93 6.45
CA ASN A 190 -2.96 13.70 6.33
C ASN A 190 -2.38 14.26 5.02
N VAL A 191 -2.81 15.46 4.62
CA VAL A 191 -2.48 16.03 3.33
C VAL A 191 -1.03 16.48 3.32
N LEU A 192 -0.29 16.08 2.30
CA LEU A 192 1.04 16.56 1.97
C LEU A 192 1.08 17.09 0.55
N ARG A 193 1.74 18.23 0.35
CA ARG A 193 1.95 18.86 -0.96
C ARG A 193 3.42 19.09 -1.21
N GLY A 194 3.93 18.67 -2.34
CA GLY A 194 5.34 18.84 -2.66
C GLY A 194 5.65 18.42 -4.09
N ARG A 195 6.94 18.20 -4.36
CA ARG A 195 7.42 17.86 -5.70
C ARG A 195 8.17 16.53 -5.67
N ALA A 196 7.86 15.63 -6.61
CA ALA A 196 8.63 14.40 -6.84
C ALA A 196 8.48 13.96 -8.30
N ASP A 197 9.52 13.28 -8.83
CA ASP A 197 9.60 12.82 -10.23
C ASP A 197 9.23 13.89 -11.28
N GLY A 198 9.61 15.14 -10.98
CA GLY A 198 9.33 16.29 -11.85
C GLY A 198 7.91 16.84 -11.80
N LEU A 199 7.02 16.23 -11.02
CA LEU A 199 5.62 16.64 -10.84
C LEU A 199 5.40 17.38 -9.52
N ASP A 200 4.50 18.36 -9.54
CA ASP A 200 3.87 18.85 -8.33
C ASP A 200 2.79 17.83 -7.92
N LEU A 201 2.76 17.43 -6.65
CA LEU A 201 1.92 16.35 -6.15
C LEU A 201 1.18 16.75 -4.88
N VAL A 202 0.03 16.12 -4.69
CA VAL A 202 -0.66 16.06 -3.40
C VAL A 202 -0.85 14.60 -3.01
N ALA A 203 -0.45 14.24 -1.79
CA ALA A 203 -0.70 12.95 -1.18
C ALA A 203 -1.63 13.14 0.03
N PHE A 204 -2.64 12.30 0.19
CA PHE A 204 -3.56 12.36 1.33
C PHE A 204 -4.22 11.00 1.58
N ASP A 205 -4.70 10.78 2.79
CA ASP A 205 -5.47 9.58 3.12
C ASP A 205 -6.96 9.87 3.06
N ILE A 206 -7.73 8.92 2.52
CA ILE A 206 -9.17 8.84 2.79
C ILE A 206 -9.32 8.19 4.16
N VAL A 207 -9.93 8.91 5.10
CA VAL A 207 -10.16 8.42 6.46
C VAL A 207 -11.62 8.16 6.72
N SER A 208 -11.88 7.06 7.42
CA SER A 208 -13.22 6.62 7.79
C SER A 208 -13.39 6.64 9.31
N PRO A 209 -14.56 7.02 9.83
CA PRO A 209 -14.83 6.93 11.26
C PRO A 209 -14.89 5.46 11.68
N TYR A 210 -14.15 5.10 12.73
CA TYR A 210 -14.15 3.76 13.29
C TYR A 210 -14.16 3.83 14.83
N GLY A 211 -15.28 3.44 15.43
CA GLY A 211 -15.50 3.57 16.87
C GLY A 211 -15.45 5.03 17.32
N ARG A 212 -14.46 5.37 18.17
CA ARG A 212 -14.22 6.75 18.66
C ARG A 212 -13.11 7.48 17.88
N GLY A 213 -12.53 6.84 16.87
CA GLY A 213 -11.40 7.36 16.12
C GLY A 213 -11.64 7.40 14.62
N TRP A 214 -10.55 7.68 13.92
CA TRP A 214 -10.49 7.68 12.46
C TRP A 214 -9.38 6.74 12.02
N VAL A 215 -9.61 6.04 10.91
CA VAL A 215 -8.65 5.10 10.32
C VAL A 215 -8.46 5.49 8.86
N ALA A 216 -7.22 5.58 8.41
CA ALA A 216 -6.89 5.71 6.99
C ALA A 216 -7.25 4.39 6.29
N THR A 217 -8.18 4.44 5.35
CA THR A 217 -8.61 3.26 4.58
C THR A 217 -7.94 3.19 3.23
N HIS A 218 -7.61 4.35 2.66
CA HIS A 218 -6.95 4.44 1.36
C HIS A 218 -5.97 5.60 1.31
N ALA A 219 -4.90 5.40 0.54
CA ALA A 219 -3.87 6.36 0.26
C ALA A 219 -4.09 6.87 -1.16
N VAL A 220 -4.21 8.18 -1.34
CA VAL A 220 -4.35 8.85 -2.64
C VAL A 220 -3.18 9.79 -2.91
N THR A 221 -2.43 9.54 -3.98
CA THR A 221 -1.49 10.53 -4.54
C THR A 221 -2.04 11.05 -5.85
N ALA A 222 -2.02 12.36 -6.06
CA ALA A 222 -2.56 12.99 -7.25
C ALA A 222 -1.63 14.06 -7.81
N ALA A 223 -1.55 14.10 -9.14
CA ALA A 223 -0.83 15.11 -9.91
C ALA A 223 -1.85 16.01 -10.62
N PRO A 224 -1.81 17.34 -10.43
CA PRO A 224 -2.62 18.26 -11.22
C PRO A 224 -2.12 18.26 -12.66
N VAL A 225 -3.05 18.19 -13.61
CA VAL A 225 -2.74 18.20 -15.04
C VAL A 225 -3.29 19.48 -15.66
N LEU A 226 -2.45 20.16 -16.45
CA LEU A 226 -2.86 21.35 -17.20
C LEU A 226 -3.67 20.94 -18.43
N GLY A 227 -4.82 21.59 -18.64
CA GLY A 227 -5.66 21.39 -19.82
C GLY A 227 -6.84 20.45 -19.58
N GLN A 228 -7.47 20.01 -20.67
CA GLN A 228 -8.58 19.06 -20.61
C GLN A 228 -8.04 17.64 -20.47
N LEU A 229 -8.48 16.95 -19.43
CA LEU A 229 -8.09 15.59 -19.11
C LEU A 229 -9.24 14.63 -19.47
N PRO A 230 -9.02 13.64 -20.36
CA PRO A 230 -10.04 12.64 -20.64
C PRO A 230 -10.35 11.83 -19.39
N GLY A 231 -11.62 11.54 -19.14
CA GLY A 231 -12.06 10.72 -18.01
C GLY A 231 -11.71 9.25 -18.21
N PHE A 232 -10.87 8.69 -17.34
CA PHE A 232 -10.49 7.28 -17.36
C PHE A 232 -10.35 6.67 -15.96
N ARG A 233 -10.33 5.33 -15.93
CA ARG A 233 -9.90 4.49 -14.82
C ARG A 233 -8.99 3.40 -15.37
N LEU A 234 -7.80 3.27 -14.82
CA LEU A 234 -6.86 2.20 -15.12
C LEU A 234 -6.73 1.33 -13.87
N THR A 235 -7.27 0.12 -13.94
CA THR A 235 -7.45 -0.76 -12.79
C THR A 235 -6.80 -2.12 -13.05
N PRO A 236 -6.26 -2.78 -12.02
CA PRO A 236 -5.91 -4.17 -12.12
C PRO A 236 -7.12 -5.03 -12.48
N ALA A 237 -6.91 -6.00 -13.37
CA ALA A 237 -7.94 -6.93 -13.83
C ALA A 237 -8.56 -7.73 -12.67
N ARG A 238 -7.79 -8.02 -11.60
CA ARG A 238 -8.30 -8.77 -10.44
C ARG A 238 -9.29 -8.00 -9.57
N PHE A 239 -9.24 -6.67 -9.59
CA PHE A 239 -10.22 -5.79 -8.93
C PHE A 239 -11.48 -5.62 -9.77
N TRP A 240 -11.37 -5.87 -11.08
CA TRP A 240 -12.49 -5.83 -11.99
C TRP A 240 -13.32 -7.11 -11.89
N ARG A 241 -14.36 -7.07 -11.05
CA ARG A 241 -15.33 -8.18 -10.88
C ARG A 241 -16.79 -7.77 -11.11
N HIS A 242 -17.05 -6.47 -11.19
CA HIS A 242 -18.37 -5.90 -11.34
C HIS A 242 -18.35 -4.92 -12.51
N GLY A 243 -19.40 -4.94 -13.34
CA GLY A 243 -19.44 -4.33 -14.67
C GLY A 243 -18.88 -2.91 -14.77
N THR A 244 -18.56 -2.50 -16.00
CA THR A 244 -17.78 -1.28 -16.32
C THR A 244 -18.44 0.05 -15.92
N GLY A 245 -19.66 0.04 -15.36
CA GLY A 245 -20.40 1.26 -15.04
C GLY A 245 -20.76 2.08 -16.27
N GLY A 246 -20.86 1.44 -17.44
CA GLY A 246 -21.07 2.11 -18.72
C GLY A 246 -19.78 2.57 -19.42
N LEU A 247 -18.60 2.33 -18.83
CA LEU A 247 -17.32 2.63 -19.46
C LEU A 247 -16.96 1.56 -20.51
N LEU A 248 -16.26 2.00 -21.54
CA LEU A 248 -15.66 1.17 -22.57
C LEU A 248 -14.30 0.67 -22.08
N GLN A 249 -14.03 -0.61 -22.29
CA GLN A 249 -12.69 -1.15 -22.14
C GLN A 249 -11.85 -0.79 -23.37
N LEU A 250 -10.68 -0.19 -23.15
CA LEU A 250 -9.71 0.13 -24.18
C LEU A 250 -8.54 -0.85 -24.06
N PRO A 251 -8.43 -1.87 -24.93
CA PRO A 251 -7.32 -2.82 -24.89
C PRO A 251 -6.01 -2.13 -25.28
N SER A 252 -4.91 -2.53 -24.66
CA SER A 252 -3.57 -2.03 -24.98
C SER A 252 -2.98 -2.66 -26.24
N GLY A 253 -3.53 -3.80 -26.68
CA GLY A 253 -2.97 -4.63 -27.75
C GLY A 253 -1.79 -5.50 -27.30
N ASP A 254 -1.50 -5.52 -26.00
CA ASP A 254 -0.46 -6.33 -25.38
C ASP A 254 -1.11 -7.35 -24.44
N PRO A 255 -1.09 -8.65 -24.79
CA PRO A 255 -1.75 -9.67 -23.99
C PRO A 255 -1.23 -9.79 -22.55
N GLU A 256 0.05 -9.50 -22.30
CA GLU A 256 0.62 -9.56 -20.95
C GLU A 256 0.04 -8.43 -20.08
N PHE A 257 0.02 -7.22 -20.63
CA PHE A 257 -0.57 -6.06 -19.98
C PHE A 257 -2.08 -6.24 -19.77
N ASP A 258 -2.82 -6.64 -20.82
CA ASP A 258 -4.28 -6.77 -20.80
C ASP A 258 -4.76 -7.90 -19.87
N THR A 259 -3.88 -8.84 -19.49
CA THR A 259 -4.18 -9.86 -18.46
C THR A 259 -4.14 -9.29 -17.04
N ARG A 260 -3.30 -8.27 -16.78
CA ARG A 260 -3.10 -7.70 -15.45
C ARG A 260 -3.82 -6.38 -15.24
N TRP A 261 -4.00 -5.59 -16.29
CA TRP A 261 -4.51 -4.22 -16.23
C TRP A 261 -5.60 -3.99 -17.26
N VAL A 262 -6.56 -3.15 -16.89
CA VAL A 262 -7.74 -2.80 -17.69
C VAL A 262 -7.90 -1.29 -17.68
N LEU A 263 -7.86 -0.68 -18.87
CA LEU A 263 -8.22 0.73 -19.04
C LEU A 263 -9.71 0.83 -19.39
N LEU A 264 -10.41 1.65 -18.62
CA LEU A 264 -11.83 1.95 -18.76
C LEU A 264 -12.02 3.45 -19.00
N ALA A 265 -12.81 3.83 -19.99
CA ALA A 265 -13.08 5.23 -20.32
C ALA A 265 -14.48 5.45 -20.89
N ALA A 266 -15.00 6.68 -20.85
CA ALA A 266 -16.30 6.99 -21.42
C ALA A 266 -16.29 6.92 -22.97
N GLU A 267 -15.13 7.20 -23.55
CA GLU A 267 -14.91 7.20 -25.00
C GLU A 267 -13.49 6.73 -25.31
N ASP A 268 -13.32 6.20 -26.52
CA ASP A 268 -12.02 5.87 -27.07
C ASP A 268 -11.35 7.15 -27.59
N SER A 269 -10.22 7.53 -26.99
CA SER A 269 -9.47 8.71 -27.38
C SER A 269 -8.01 8.38 -27.69
N PRO A 270 -7.38 9.09 -28.65
CA PRO A 270 -5.97 8.92 -28.95
C PRO A 270 -5.05 9.18 -27.74
N GLN A 271 -5.45 10.07 -26.83
CA GLN A 271 -4.73 10.36 -25.59
C GLN A 271 -4.69 9.15 -24.67
N LEU A 272 -5.84 8.48 -24.48
CA LEU A 272 -5.94 7.31 -23.63
C LEU A 272 -5.30 6.07 -24.24
N ARG A 273 -5.40 5.89 -25.57
CA ARG A 273 -4.64 4.84 -26.27
C ARG A 273 -3.14 4.97 -26.05
N ARG A 274 -2.60 6.21 -26.13
CA ARG A 274 -1.19 6.46 -25.83
C ARG A 274 -0.79 6.04 -24.42
N VAL A 275 -1.64 6.23 -23.42
CA VAL A 275 -1.32 5.82 -22.04
C VAL A 275 -1.05 4.33 -21.95
N VAL A 276 -1.89 3.49 -22.58
CA VAL A 276 -1.73 2.03 -22.53
C VAL A 276 -0.77 1.49 -23.59
N GLU A 277 -0.43 2.27 -24.61
CA GLU A 277 0.59 1.95 -25.60
C GLU A 277 2.00 2.38 -25.16
N ASP A 278 2.11 3.29 -24.18
CA ASP A 278 3.38 3.83 -23.72
C ASP A 278 4.21 2.76 -22.97
N PRO A 279 5.44 2.48 -23.42
CA PRO A 279 6.27 1.43 -22.82
C PRO A 279 6.70 1.75 -21.39
N VAL A 280 6.85 3.03 -21.02
CA VAL A 280 7.22 3.44 -19.66
C VAL A 280 6.05 3.22 -18.71
N VAL A 281 4.83 3.54 -19.14
CA VAL A 281 3.61 3.23 -18.37
C VAL A 281 3.46 1.72 -18.18
N ARG A 282 3.63 0.92 -19.25
CA ARG A 282 3.56 -0.54 -19.16
C ARG A 282 4.59 -1.11 -18.19
N GLN A 283 5.85 -0.69 -18.33
CA GLN A 283 6.92 -1.16 -17.47
C GLN A 283 6.65 -0.80 -16.00
N ALA A 284 6.18 0.43 -15.72
CA ALA A 284 5.87 0.87 -14.37
C ALA A 284 4.76 0.02 -13.72
N LEU A 285 3.69 -0.28 -14.48
CA LEU A 285 2.54 -1.03 -13.97
C LEU A 285 2.82 -2.53 -13.87
N LEU A 286 3.46 -3.14 -14.86
CA LEU A 286 3.87 -4.55 -14.81
C LEU A 286 4.93 -4.81 -13.74
N GLY A 287 5.77 -3.82 -13.42
CA GLY A 287 6.71 -3.88 -12.30
C GLY A 287 6.08 -3.67 -10.91
N SER A 288 4.79 -3.33 -10.85
CA SER A 288 4.07 -3.14 -9.59
C SER A 288 3.46 -4.45 -9.07
N ASP A 289 3.00 -4.43 -7.82
CA ASP A 289 2.23 -5.52 -7.21
C ASP A 289 0.74 -5.48 -7.55
N ASP A 290 0.38 -4.66 -8.54
CA ASP A 290 -0.97 -4.36 -8.96
C ASP A 290 -1.85 -3.80 -7.82
N GLY A 291 -1.30 -3.30 -6.72
CA GLY A 291 -2.10 -2.83 -5.58
C GLY A 291 -2.87 -1.53 -5.82
N ASP A 292 -2.56 -0.84 -6.92
CA ASP A 292 -2.99 0.53 -7.16
C ASP A 292 -4.07 0.59 -8.23
N GLU A 293 -4.99 1.54 -8.11
CA GLU A 293 -5.87 1.96 -9.18
C GLU A 293 -5.59 3.40 -9.56
N LEU A 294 -5.65 3.73 -10.85
CA LEU A 294 -5.48 5.09 -11.34
C LEU A 294 -6.77 5.62 -11.94
N TRP A 295 -7.02 6.91 -11.79
CA TRP A 295 -8.16 7.57 -12.42
C TRP A 295 -7.89 9.05 -12.62
N SER A 296 -8.67 9.65 -13.50
CA SER A 296 -8.69 11.09 -13.72
C SER A 296 -9.99 11.71 -13.23
N ALA A 297 -9.90 12.80 -12.47
CA ALA A 297 -11.06 13.60 -12.08
C ALA A 297 -10.63 14.99 -11.62
N VAL A 298 -11.52 15.97 -11.74
CA VAL A 298 -11.35 17.34 -11.19
C VAL A 298 -9.98 17.99 -11.49
N GLY A 299 -9.43 17.73 -12.69
CA GLY A 299 -8.13 18.27 -13.12
C GLY A 299 -6.90 17.52 -12.60
N PHE A 300 -7.09 16.36 -11.96
CA PHE A 300 -6.03 15.49 -11.48
C PHE A 300 -6.00 14.16 -12.21
N VAL A 301 -4.80 13.60 -12.32
CA VAL A 301 -4.60 12.15 -12.40
C VAL A 301 -4.17 11.67 -11.02
N ALA A 302 -4.85 10.66 -10.50
CA ALA A 302 -4.63 10.14 -9.16
C ALA A 302 -4.38 8.63 -9.17
N ALA A 303 -3.61 8.17 -8.20
CA ALA A 303 -3.40 6.77 -7.86
C ALA A 303 -3.94 6.53 -6.43
N ILE A 304 -4.66 5.43 -6.24
CA ILE A 304 -5.25 5.04 -4.95
C ILE A 304 -4.84 3.62 -4.59
N ARG A 305 -4.59 3.40 -3.31
CA ARG A 305 -4.26 2.09 -2.75
C ARG A 305 -5.07 1.83 -1.47
N PRO A 306 -5.53 0.60 -1.20
CA PRO A 306 -6.32 0.25 -0.02
C PRO A 306 -5.45 0.05 1.25
N ASP A 307 -4.62 1.04 1.55
CA ASP A 307 -3.82 1.16 2.76
C ASP A 307 -3.63 2.66 3.11
N GLY A 308 -3.06 2.98 4.28
CA GLY A 308 -2.67 4.36 4.60
C GLY A 308 -1.30 4.71 3.99
N HIS A 309 -1.03 5.99 3.75
CA HIS A 309 0.23 6.41 3.18
C HIS A 309 1.45 6.03 4.03
N ARG A 310 2.50 5.65 3.31
CA ARG A 310 3.89 5.55 3.78
C ARG A 310 4.80 6.24 2.76
N PRO A 311 5.98 6.74 3.15
CA PRO A 311 6.92 7.41 2.24
C PRO A 311 7.16 6.67 0.92
N LEU A 312 7.46 5.37 0.99
CA LEU A 312 7.71 4.54 -0.19
C LEU A 312 6.52 4.46 -1.15
N LEU A 313 5.29 4.56 -0.63
CA LEU A 313 4.09 4.57 -1.46
C LEU A 313 3.94 5.90 -2.21
N VAL A 314 4.26 7.02 -1.57
CA VAL A 314 4.25 8.34 -2.22
C VAL A 314 5.26 8.36 -3.38
N GLU A 315 6.47 7.87 -3.14
CA GLU A 315 7.52 7.74 -4.17
C GLU A 315 7.12 6.79 -5.31
N HIS A 316 6.46 5.67 -4.97
CA HIS A 316 5.95 4.74 -5.96
C HIS A 316 4.86 5.37 -6.85
N HIS A 317 3.87 6.01 -6.24
CA HIS A 317 2.84 6.73 -6.98
C HIS A 317 3.44 7.87 -7.82
N ALA A 318 4.45 8.60 -7.31
CA ALA A 318 5.11 9.66 -8.07
C ALA A 318 5.69 9.15 -9.40
N ARG A 319 6.38 8.00 -9.39
CA ARG A 319 6.92 7.37 -10.60
C ARG A 319 5.83 6.98 -11.60
N ILE A 320 4.76 6.33 -11.13
CA ILE A 320 3.65 5.92 -12.01
C ILE A 320 2.95 7.16 -12.58
N LEU A 321 2.64 8.15 -11.74
CA LEU A 321 1.96 9.38 -12.17
C LEU A 321 2.82 10.19 -13.14
N ALA A 322 4.15 10.20 -12.99
CA ALA A 322 5.05 10.83 -13.95
C ALA A 322 4.98 10.15 -15.32
N ALA A 323 5.00 8.81 -15.37
CA ALA A 323 4.85 8.07 -16.62
C ALA A 323 3.50 8.33 -17.29
N VAL A 324 2.40 8.25 -16.53
CA VAL A 324 1.04 8.47 -17.04
C VAL A 324 0.84 9.93 -17.49
N GLY A 325 1.32 10.89 -16.69
CA GLY A 325 1.26 12.32 -17.02
C GLY A 325 2.02 12.65 -18.30
N ALA A 326 3.21 12.07 -18.50
CA ALA A 326 3.99 12.24 -19.71
C ALA A 326 3.28 11.66 -20.95
N ALA A 327 2.68 10.47 -20.83
CA ALA A 327 1.92 9.85 -21.92
C ALA A 327 0.68 10.68 -22.32
N LEU A 328 -0.02 11.26 -21.33
CA LEU A 328 -1.18 12.13 -21.55
C LEU A 328 -0.80 13.47 -22.21
N GLY A 329 0.29 14.10 -21.76
CA GLY A 329 0.76 15.41 -22.25
C GLY A 329 1.50 15.37 -23.58
N SER A 330 1.83 14.18 -24.08
CA SER A 330 2.50 14.01 -25.37
C SER A 330 1.53 14.35 -26.52
N HIS A 331 1.64 15.57 -27.06
CA HIS A 331 1.04 15.97 -28.33
C HIS A 331 2.00 15.57 -29.46
N ARG A 332 1.58 14.66 -30.36
CA ARG A 332 2.20 14.47 -31.67
C ARG A 332 1.26 14.98 -32.73
#